data_AF-A0A661AA73-F1
#
_entry.id   AF-A0A661AA73-F1
#
_cell.length_a   1.000
_cell.length_b   1.000
_cell.length_c   1.000
_cell.angle_alpha   90.00
_cell.angle_beta   90.00
_cell.angle_gamma   90.00
#
_symmetry.space_group_name_H-M   'P 1'
#
loop_
_entity.id
_entity.type
_entity.pdbx_description
1 polymer ?
#
loop_
_entity_poly.entity_id
_entity_poly.type
_entity_poly.pdbx_seq_one_letter_code
_entity_poly.pdbx_strand_id
1 'polypeptide(L)'
;MERRIKIKQYLFYMFFAGVAICINLLTQMLVKKSLVNFAGEVKYHGYDLIYWIQLVSGTITGFVFKFIVDKFYIFGEKFCSLQRTAGQFILYTGFAVFTTMIFWGTETLFRFVFSFENREILGGLIGLIIGYTTKYLLDRRWVFTQRY
;
A
#
# COMPACT_ATOMS: atom_id res chain seq x y z
N MET A 1 -12.81 4.39 27.03
CA MET A 1 -13.56 4.68 25.79
C MET A 1 -12.63 4.90 24.59
N GLU A 2 -11.61 5.76 24.73
CA GLU A 2 -10.65 6.12 23.67
C GLU A 2 -9.90 4.93 23.03
N ARG A 3 -9.44 3.95 23.82
CA ARG A 3 -8.78 2.74 23.30
C ARG A 3 -9.64 1.95 22.31
N ARG A 4 -10.96 1.85 22.57
CA ARG A 4 -11.91 1.15 21.67
C ARG A 4 -12.07 1.88 20.33
N ILE A 5 -12.01 3.22 20.33
CA ILE A 5 -12.09 4.04 19.11
C ILE A 5 -10.85 3.81 18.23
N LYS A 6 -9.65 3.81 18.84
CA LYS A 6 -8.40 3.56 18.11
C LYS A 6 -8.34 2.17 17.47
N ILE A 7 -8.84 1.13 18.17
CA ILE A 7 -8.92 -0.23 17.62
C ILE A 7 -9.87 -0.29 16.42
N LYS A 8 -11.06 0.32 16.52
CA LYS A 8 -12.00 0.37 15.39
C LYS A 8 -11.38 1.05 14.17
N GLN A 9 -10.72 2.20 14.35
CA GLN A 9 -10.04 2.90 13.25
C GLN A 9 -8.97 2.02 12.58
N TYR A 10 -8.17 1.30 13.37
CA TYR A 10 -7.17 0.38 12.84
C TYR A 10 -7.81 -0.78 12.05
N LEU A 11 -8.91 -1.36 12.53
CA LEU A 11 -9.63 -2.41 11.81
C LEU A 11 -10.19 -1.91 10.47
N PHE A 12 -10.78 -0.71 10.44
CA PHE A 12 -11.21 -0.08 9.18
C PHE A 12 -10.02 0.19 8.25
N TYR A 13 -8.90 0.67 8.79
CA TYR A 13 -7.69 0.90 8.01
C TYR A 13 -7.21 -0.40 7.31
N MET A 14 -7.21 -1.52 8.03
CA MET A 14 -6.84 -2.83 7.48
C MET A 14 -7.87 -3.34 6.45
N PHE A 15 -9.17 -3.17 6.72
CA PHE A 15 -10.22 -3.54 5.78
C PHE A 15 -10.07 -2.80 4.44
N PHE A 16 -9.90 -1.48 4.48
CA PHE A 16 -9.73 -0.68 3.26
C PHE A 16 -8.38 -0.92 2.57
N ALA A 17 -7.36 -1.36 3.30
CA ALA A 17 -6.13 -1.86 2.67
C ALA A 17 -6.43 -3.12 1.83
N GLY A 18 -7.24 -4.05 2.35
CA GLY A 18 -7.74 -5.19 1.59
C GLY A 18 -8.53 -4.78 0.34
N VAL A 19 -9.43 -3.80 0.47
CA VAL A 19 -10.18 -3.26 -0.69
C VAL A 19 -9.24 -2.63 -1.72
N ALA A 20 -8.22 -1.88 -1.30
CA ALA A 20 -7.23 -1.30 -2.20
C ALA A 20 -6.44 -2.37 -2.97
N ILE A 21 -6.15 -3.51 -2.35
CA ILE A 21 -5.53 -4.67 -3.02
C ILE A 21 -6.49 -5.23 -4.07
N CYS A 22 -7.77 -5.41 -3.75
CA CYS A 22 -8.76 -5.87 -4.72
C CYS A 22 -8.89 -4.91 -5.92
N ILE A 23 -8.91 -3.60 -5.67
CA ILE A 23 -8.96 -2.57 -6.73
C ILE A 23 -7.70 -2.65 -7.59
N ASN A 24 -6.52 -2.76 -6.98
CA ASN A 24 -5.26 -2.91 -7.71
C ASN A 24 -5.34 -4.11 -8.67
N LEU A 25 -5.66 -5.30 -8.16
CA LEU A 25 -5.73 -6.53 -8.96
C LEU A 25 -6.80 -6.45 -10.06
N LEU A 26 -7.98 -5.91 -9.75
CA LEU A 26 -9.04 -5.72 -10.74
C LEU A 26 -8.60 -4.79 -11.87
N THR A 27 -7.95 -3.67 -11.54
CA THR A 27 -7.39 -2.76 -12.54
C THR A 27 -6.34 -3.47 -13.40
N GLN A 28 -5.44 -4.26 -12.81
CA GLN A 28 -4.46 -5.02 -13.60
C GLN A 28 -5.15 -5.96 -14.59
N MET A 29 -6.18 -6.70 -14.13
CA MET A 29 -6.93 -7.63 -14.97
C MET A 29 -7.65 -6.93 -16.12
N LEU A 30 -8.30 -5.80 -15.85
CA LEU A 30 -9.02 -5.02 -16.87
C LEU A 30 -8.07 -4.41 -17.88
N VAL A 31 -6.96 -3.80 -17.43
CA VAL A 31 -5.95 -3.21 -18.31
C VAL A 31 -5.31 -4.27 -19.19
N LYS A 32 -4.92 -5.42 -18.61
CA LYS A 32 -4.41 -6.56 -19.39
C LYS A 32 -5.39 -6.97 -20.48
N LYS A 33 -6.64 -7.26 -20.10
CA LYS A 33 -7.66 -7.76 -21.01
C LYS A 33 -7.93 -6.76 -22.14
N SER A 34 -8.06 -5.47 -21.81
CA SER A 34 -8.31 -4.42 -22.80
C SER A 34 -7.16 -4.25 -23.78
N LEU A 35 -5.91 -4.21 -23.28
CA LEU A 35 -4.74 -4.02 -24.14
C LEU A 35 -4.44 -5.23 -25.01
N VAL A 36 -4.57 -6.45 -24.48
CA VAL A 36 -4.41 -7.68 -25.27
C VAL A 36 -5.49 -7.78 -26.35
N ASN A 37 -6.74 -7.42 -26.03
CA ASN A 37 -7.82 -7.43 -27.04
C ASN A 37 -7.61 -6.38 -28.14
N PHE A 38 -6.95 -5.27 -27.84
CA PHE A 38 -6.72 -4.18 -28.79
C PHE A 38 -5.46 -4.39 -29.65
N ALA A 39 -4.35 -4.82 -29.04
CA ALA A 39 -3.02 -4.86 -29.67
C ALA A 39 -2.43 -6.27 -29.79
N GLY A 40 -3.09 -7.30 -29.26
CA GLY A 40 -2.51 -8.63 -29.11
C GLY A 40 -1.47 -8.70 -27.99
N GLU A 41 -0.72 -9.81 -27.91
CA GLU A 41 0.43 -9.90 -27.01
C GLU A 41 1.60 -9.07 -27.58
N VAL A 42 2.11 -8.12 -26.79
CA VAL A 42 3.25 -7.28 -27.18
C VAL A 42 4.48 -7.68 -26.35
N LYS A 43 5.33 -8.53 -26.94
CA LYS A 43 6.63 -8.93 -26.36
C LYS A 43 7.77 -8.29 -27.16
N TYR A 44 8.61 -7.51 -26.48
CA TYR A 44 9.80 -6.91 -27.08
C TYR A 44 11.05 -7.51 -26.40
N HIS A 45 11.90 -8.22 -27.14
CA HIS A 45 13.08 -8.92 -26.58
C HIS A 45 12.78 -9.78 -25.34
N GLY A 46 11.61 -10.44 -25.29
CA GLY A 46 11.16 -11.24 -24.15
C GLY A 46 10.50 -10.46 -23.01
N TYR A 47 10.51 -9.13 -23.07
CA TYR A 47 9.80 -8.27 -22.11
C TYR A 47 8.34 -8.09 -22.52
N ASP A 48 7.42 -8.38 -21.60
CA ASP A 48 5.99 -8.12 -21.75
C ASP A 48 5.68 -6.67 -21.35
N LEU A 49 5.50 -5.80 -22.34
CA LEU A 49 5.18 -4.39 -22.12
C LEU A 49 3.81 -4.21 -21.46
N ILE A 50 2.84 -5.06 -21.82
CA ILE A 50 1.49 -5.01 -21.26
C ILE A 50 1.52 -5.33 -19.77
N TYR A 51 2.36 -6.29 -19.35
CA TYR A 51 2.57 -6.62 -17.94
C TYR A 51 2.98 -5.40 -17.11
N TRP A 52 3.94 -4.60 -17.59
CA TRP A 52 4.38 -3.41 -16.85
C TRP A 52 3.30 -2.33 -16.81
N ILE A 53 2.56 -2.13 -17.91
CA ILE A 53 1.47 -1.16 -17.97
C ILE A 53 0.37 -1.55 -16.98
N GLN A 54 -0.09 -2.81 -16.97
CA GLN A 54 -1.10 -3.26 -16.00
C GLN A 54 -0.61 -3.09 -14.56
N LEU A 55 0.66 -3.43 -14.26
CA LEU A 55 1.23 -3.37 -12.92
C LEU A 55 1.25 -1.94 -12.39
N VAL A 56 1.72 -0.99 -13.22
CA VAL A 56 1.75 0.44 -12.88
C VAL A 56 0.33 0.98 -12.72
N SER A 57 -0.58 0.67 -13.64
CA SER A 57 -1.98 1.12 -13.54
C SER A 57 -2.65 0.62 -12.27
N GLY A 58 -2.54 -0.69 -11.95
CA GLY A 58 -3.10 -1.25 -10.72
C GLY A 58 -2.53 -0.62 -9.46
N THR A 59 -1.20 -0.40 -9.44
CA THR A 59 -0.51 0.25 -8.33
C THR A 59 -1.01 1.67 -8.11
N ILE A 60 -1.08 2.47 -9.17
CA ILE A 60 -1.58 3.86 -9.09
C ILE A 60 -3.03 3.87 -8.58
N THR A 61 -3.92 3.10 -9.20
CA THR A 61 -5.34 3.14 -8.84
C THR A 61 -5.60 2.68 -7.41
N GLY A 62 -4.99 1.56 -7.00
CA GLY A 62 -5.12 1.07 -5.62
C GLY A 62 -4.52 2.03 -4.60
N PHE A 63 -3.38 2.64 -4.91
CA PHE A 63 -2.70 3.57 -3.99
C PHE A 63 -3.45 4.90 -3.85
N VAL A 64 -3.95 5.46 -4.96
CA VAL A 64 -4.77 6.68 -4.94
C VAL A 64 -6.07 6.45 -4.16
N PHE A 65 -6.75 5.32 -4.41
CA PHE A 65 -7.93 4.94 -3.64
C PHE A 65 -7.62 4.91 -2.14
N LYS A 66 -6.54 4.23 -1.75
CA LYS A 66 -6.16 4.10 -0.34
C LYS A 66 -5.85 5.46 0.28
N PHE A 67 -5.11 6.32 -0.41
CA PHE A 67 -4.81 7.66 0.07
C PHE A 67 -6.07 8.49 0.33
N ILE A 68 -7.04 8.47 -0.59
CA ILE A 68 -8.30 9.19 -0.45
C ILE A 68 -9.11 8.64 0.73
N VAL A 69 -9.22 7.32 0.83
CA VAL A 69 -9.96 6.67 1.93
C VAL A 69 -9.33 6.97 3.28
N ASP A 70 -8.01 6.88 3.37
CA ASP A 70 -7.31 7.18 4.62
C ASP A 70 -7.51 8.63 5.04
N LYS A 71 -7.33 9.56 4.10
CA LYS A 71 -7.48 10.98 4.34
C LYS A 71 -8.87 11.31 4.89
N PHE A 72 -9.92 10.92 4.16
CA PHE A 72 -11.28 11.39 4.46
C PHE A 72 -12.07 10.48 5.41
N TYR A 73 -11.88 9.17 5.37
CA TYR A 73 -12.71 8.21 6.11
C TYR A 73 -12.01 7.63 7.34
N ILE A 74 -10.71 7.34 7.26
CA ILE A 74 -9.99 6.77 8.42
C ILE A 74 -9.57 7.87 9.39
N PHE A 75 -8.92 8.93 8.88
CA PHE A 75 -8.36 10.01 9.69
C PHE A 75 -9.24 11.27 9.72
N GLY A 76 -10.29 11.31 8.90
CA GLY A 76 -11.31 12.36 8.95
C GLY A 76 -10.79 13.76 8.67
N GLU A 77 -9.75 13.88 7.84
CA GLU A 77 -9.19 15.17 7.48
C GLU A 77 -10.09 15.90 6.48
N LYS A 78 -10.23 17.21 6.66
CA LYS A 78 -11.01 18.08 5.77
C LYS A 78 -10.26 18.36 4.48
N PHE A 79 -10.99 18.81 3.45
CA PHE A 79 -10.37 19.34 2.24
C PHE A 79 -9.38 20.46 2.57
N CYS A 80 -8.21 20.40 1.96
CA CYS A 80 -7.12 21.34 2.15
C CYS A 80 -6.58 21.79 0.78
N SER A 81 -5.69 22.78 0.77
CA SER A 81 -5.03 23.24 -0.46
C SER A 81 -4.31 22.09 -1.19
N LEU A 82 -4.14 22.27 -2.51
CA LEU A 82 -3.42 21.31 -3.36
C LEU A 82 -1.99 21.09 -2.88
N GLN A 83 -1.30 22.16 -2.46
CA GLN A 83 0.07 22.11 -1.93
C GLN A 83 0.16 21.24 -0.68
N ARG A 84 -0.77 21.41 0.29
CA ARG A 84 -0.81 20.57 1.49
C ARG A 84 -1.10 19.11 1.13
N THR A 85 -2.07 18.87 0.24
CA THR A 85 -2.42 17.51 -0.20
C THR A 85 -1.25 16.83 -0.93
N ALA A 86 -0.49 17.55 -1.75
CA ALA A 86 0.71 17.03 -2.40
C ALA A 86 1.81 16.67 -1.37
N GLY A 87 2.06 17.53 -0.39
CA GLY A 87 2.99 17.23 0.70
C GLY A 87 2.59 15.98 1.50
N GLN A 88 1.29 15.81 1.77
CA GLN A 88 0.76 14.60 2.40
C GLN A 88 0.98 13.36 1.54
N PHE A 89 0.72 13.46 0.23
CA PHE A 89 0.93 12.35 -0.68
C PHE A 89 2.39 11.92 -0.73
N ILE A 90 3.33 12.88 -0.72
CA ILE A 90 4.78 12.60 -0.67
C ILE A 90 5.14 11.87 0.63
N LEU A 91 4.73 12.39 1.79
CA LEU A 91 5.00 11.74 3.09
C LEU A 91 4.36 10.35 3.17
N TYR A 92 3.11 10.23 2.74
CA TYR A 92 2.37 8.97 2.72
C TYR A 92 3.07 7.92 1.86
N THR A 93 3.58 8.32 0.68
CA THR A 93 4.35 7.47 -0.22
C THR A 93 5.71 7.11 0.38
N GLY A 94 6.43 8.09 0.93
CA GLY A 94 7.71 7.86 1.61
C GLY A 94 7.58 6.86 2.76
N PHE A 95 6.54 6.97 3.57
CA PHE A 95 6.26 6.00 4.64
C PHE A 95 5.87 4.63 4.10
N ALA A 96 5.14 4.54 2.99
CA ALA A 96 4.83 3.26 2.37
C ALA A 96 6.13 2.53 1.99
N VAL A 97 7.03 3.22 1.28
CA VAL A 97 8.34 2.68 0.88
C VAL A 97 9.18 2.29 2.10
N PHE A 98 9.25 3.15 3.12
CA PHE A 98 9.96 2.86 4.37
C PHE A 98 9.44 1.59 5.05
N THR A 99 8.12 1.43 5.16
CA THR A 99 7.54 0.23 5.80
C THR A 99 7.71 -1.04 4.95
N THR A 100 7.76 -0.92 3.63
CA THR A 100 8.12 -2.04 2.75
C THR A 100 9.55 -2.50 2.99
N MET A 101 10.50 -1.57 3.23
CA MET A 101 11.86 -1.94 3.61
C MET A 101 11.93 -2.67 4.95
N ILE A 102 11.07 -2.31 5.92
CA ILE A 102 10.97 -3.06 7.19
C ILE A 102 10.52 -4.50 6.93
N PHE A 103 9.50 -4.68 6.09
CA PHE A 103 9.02 -6.01 5.71
C PHE A 103 10.14 -6.83 5.04
N TRP A 104 10.72 -6.35 3.94
CA TRP A 104 11.79 -7.05 3.23
C TRP A 104 13.03 -7.28 4.09
N GLY A 105 13.41 -6.29 4.91
CA GLY A 105 14.53 -6.39 5.82
C GLY A 105 14.34 -7.48 6.88
N THR A 106 13.12 -7.60 7.43
CA THR A 106 12.81 -8.64 8.42
C THR A 106 12.78 -10.03 7.78
N GLU A 107 12.12 -10.18 6.62
CA GLU A 107 12.12 -11.43 5.85
C GLU A 107 13.55 -11.88 5.49
N THR A 108 14.37 -10.93 5.02
CA THR A 108 15.76 -11.16 4.64
C THR A 108 16.63 -11.51 5.85
N LEU A 109 16.44 -10.83 6.99
CA LEU A 109 17.12 -11.16 8.23
C LEU A 109 16.82 -12.59 8.64
N PHE A 110 15.54 -13.00 8.57
CA PHE A 110 15.15 -14.37 8.91
C PHE A 110 15.76 -15.40 7.97
N ARG A 111 15.85 -15.09 6.67
CA ARG A 111 16.51 -15.93 5.67
C ARG A 111 17.96 -16.24 6.04
N PHE A 112 18.69 -15.25 6.56
CA PHE A 112 20.13 -15.37 6.84
C PHE A 112 20.47 -15.84 8.25
N VAL A 113 19.65 -15.52 9.25
CA VAL A 113 19.95 -15.79 10.66
C VAL A 113 19.44 -17.16 11.12
N PHE A 114 18.33 -17.66 10.56
CA PHE A 114 17.72 -18.90 10.99
C PHE A 114 17.87 -20.03 9.96
N SER A 115 17.78 -21.28 10.41
CA SER A 115 18.02 -22.47 9.57
C SER A 115 16.86 -23.46 9.53
N PHE A 116 15.64 -23.04 9.91
CA PHE A 116 14.44 -23.89 9.83
C PHE A 116 13.65 -23.66 8.54
N GLU A 117 12.72 -24.57 8.26
CA GLU A 117 11.81 -24.51 7.10
C GLU A 117 10.82 -23.34 7.24
N ASN A 118 10.50 -22.64 6.15
CA ASN A 118 9.57 -21.50 6.15
C ASN A 118 10.00 -20.29 7.00
N ARG A 119 11.29 -20.16 7.31
CA ARG A 119 11.85 -19.00 8.04
C ARG A 119 11.53 -17.66 7.39
N GLU A 120 11.59 -17.57 6.06
CA GLU A 120 11.27 -16.34 5.32
C GLU A 120 9.79 -15.96 5.50
N ILE A 121 8.89 -16.95 5.48
CA ILE A 121 7.45 -16.73 5.70
C ILE A 121 7.20 -16.16 7.11
N LEU A 122 7.86 -16.72 8.15
CA LEU A 122 7.74 -16.21 9.51
C LEU A 122 8.31 -14.78 9.65
N GLY A 123 9.49 -14.54 9.07
CA GLY A 123 10.10 -13.20 9.05
C GLY A 123 9.25 -12.19 8.31
N GLY A 124 8.67 -12.58 7.17
CA GLY A 124 7.75 -11.77 6.40
C GLY A 124 6.48 -11.46 7.17
N LEU A 125 5.88 -12.43 7.86
CA LEU A 125 4.70 -12.24 8.70
C LEU A 125 4.97 -11.20 9.81
N ILE A 126 6.08 -11.35 10.52
CA ILE A 126 6.49 -10.40 11.58
C ILE A 126 6.76 -9.02 10.98
N GLY A 127 7.50 -8.98 9.86
CA GLY A 127 7.81 -7.75 9.13
C GLY A 127 6.55 -7.01 8.68
N LEU A 128 5.54 -7.71 8.18
CA LEU A 128 4.25 -7.14 7.79
C LEU A 128 3.49 -6.57 8.99
N ILE A 129 3.43 -7.29 10.12
CA ILE A 129 2.77 -6.81 11.34
C ILE A 129 3.42 -5.51 11.83
N ILE A 130 4.77 -5.48 11.89
CA ILE A 130 5.52 -4.29 12.28
C ILE A 130 5.30 -3.17 11.27
N GLY A 131 5.40 -3.47 9.97
CA GLY A 131 5.22 -2.52 8.87
C GLY A 131 3.86 -1.84 8.90
N TYR A 132 2.76 -2.61 8.97
CA TYR A 132 1.40 -2.06 9.03
C TYR A 132 1.14 -1.25 10.30
N THR A 133 1.62 -1.74 11.44
CA THR A 133 1.50 -1.00 12.72
C THR A 133 2.24 0.33 12.64
N THR A 134 3.49 0.29 12.15
CA THR A 134 4.34 1.48 11.98
C THR A 134 3.71 2.45 10.98
N LYS A 135 3.17 1.96 9.85
CA LYS A 135 2.48 2.78 8.85
C LYS A 135 1.30 3.52 9.45
N TYR A 136 0.43 2.81 10.19
CA TYR A 136 -0.72 3.44 10.84
C TYR A 136 -0.31 4.55 11.81
N LEU A 137 0.72 4.31 12.61
CA LEU A 137 1.24 5.30 13.56
C LEU A 137 1.86 6.50 12.83
N LEU A 138 2.60 6.24 11.74
CA LEU A 138 3.25 7.28 10.94
C LEU A 138 2.21 8.19 10.27
N ASP A 139 1.24 7.60 9.58
CA ASP A 139 0.18 8.33 8.87
C ASP A 139 -0.63 9.20 9.81
N ARG A 140 -1.03 8.63 10.94
CA ARG A 140 -1.79 9.34 11.97
C ARG A 140 -1.03 10.55 12.52
N ARG A 141 0.27 10.40 12.73
CA ARG A 141 1.07 11.40 13.44
C ARG A 141 1.62 12.49 12.52
N TRP A 142 1.97 12.16 11.27
CA TRP A 142 2.69 13.07 10.38
C TRP A 142 1.98 13.36 9.05
N VAL A 143 1.17 12.43 8.52
CA VAL A 143 0.50 12.66 7.23
C VAL A 143 -0.82 13.40 7.44
N PHE A 144 -1.72 12.81 8.23
CA PHE A 144 -3.09 13.30 8.40
C PHE A 144 -3.27 13.97 9.75
N THR A 145 -2.47 15.01 10.00
CA THR A 145 -2.60 15.82 11.23
C THR A 145 -3.82 16.72 11.11
N GLN A 146 -4.77 16.58 12.04
CA GLN A 146 -5.85 17.56 12.19
C GLN A 146 -5.30 18.87 12.76
N ARG A 147 -4.56 19.62 11.94
CA ARG A 147 -4.33 21.05 12.19
C ARG A 147 -5.55 21.79 11.61
N TYR A 148 -6.42 22.17 12.54
CA TYR A 148 -7.50 23.16 12.36
C TYR A 148 -6.92 24.49 11.90
#